data_AF-A0A4S8FDM6-F1
#
_entry.id   AF-A0A4S8FDM6-F1
#
_cell.length_a   1.000
_cell.length_b   1.000
_cell.length_c   1.000
_cell.angle_alpha   90.00
_cell.angle_beta   90.00
_cell.angle_gamma   90.00
#
_symmetry.space_group_name_H-M   'P 1'
#
loop_
_entity.id
_entity.type
_entity.pdbx_description
1 polymer ?
#
loop_
_entity_poly.entity_id
_entity_poly.type
_entity_poly.pdbx_seq_one_letter_code
_entity_poly.pdbx_strand_id
1 'polypeptide(L)'
;MPFEARPLRLIGLCAAWCGVCREFHPAFERVLAQQASSALALQAQWVDVEDPAISDALGDVDIETFPTVAIGCGEQLLFWGEILPSETVLRQLLERLDPLQAGRGMDVCKQQAWQALCQLLWP
;
A
#
# COMPACT_ATOMS: atom_id res chain seq x y z
N MET A 1 27.73 10.95 -1.11
CA MET A 1 26.66 10.43 -1.99
C MET A 1 25.39 10.42 -1.16
N PRO A 2 24.38 11.26 -1.42
CA PRO A 2 23.15 11.19 -0.64
C PRO A 2 22.49 9.86 -1.00
N PHE A 3 22.13 9.07 0.01
CA PHE A 3 21.21 7.95 -0.17
C PHE A 3 19.97 8.50 -0.84
N GLU A 4 19.75 8.16 -2.11
CA GLU A 4 18.46 8.43 -2.75
C GLU A 4 17.44 7.59 -1.97
N ALA A 5 16.77 8.23 -1.02
CA ALA A 5 15.74 7.61 -0.23
C ALA A 5 14.64 7.20 -1.22
N ARG A 6 14.58 5.91 -1.54
CA ARG A 6 13.50 5.35 -2.35
C ARG A 6 12.17 5.76 -1.70
N PRO A 7 11.21 6.27 -2.46
CA PRO A 7 9.95 6.73 -1.90
C PRO A 7 9.23 5.55 -1.23
N LEU A 8 8.59 5.84 -0.10
CA LEU A 8 7.65 4.90 0.49
C LEU A 8 6.41 4.89 -0.39
N ARG A 9 5.94 3.70 -0.75
CA ARG A 9 4.76 3.49 -1.59
C ARG A 9 3.69 2.79 -0.79
N LEU A 10 2.46 3.26 -0.87
CA LEU A 10 1.30 2.70 -0.21
C LEU A 10 0.19 2.44 -1.25
N ILE A 11 -0.34 1.23 -1.29
CA ILE A 11 -1.48 0.87 -2.11
C ILE A 11 -2.63 0.49 -1.18
N GLY A 12 -3.77 1.18 -1.30
CA GLY A 12 -5.04 0.76 -0.75
C GLY A 12 -5.73 -0.19 -1.72
N LEU A 13 -5.81 -1.48 -1.35
CA LEU A 13 -6.46 -2.54 -2.12
C LEU A 13 -7.91 -2.64 -1.64
N CYS A 14 -8.81 -2.20 -2.50
CA CYS A 14 -10.21 -2.02 -2.18
C CYS A 14 -11.11 -2.69 -3.22
N ALA A 15 -12.41 -2.82 -2.92
CA ALA A 15 -13.42 -3.18 -3.90
C ALA A 15 -14.52 -2.11 -3.97
N ALA A 16 -14.97 -1.71 -5.16
CA ALA A 16 -16.00 -0.67 -5.30
C ALA A 16 -17.32 -1.00 -4.58
N TRP A 17 -17.66 -2.28 -4.48
CA TRP A 17 -18.87 -2.75 -3.79
C TRP A 17 -18.78 -2.64 -2.26
N CYS A 18 -17.58 -2.56 -1.68
CA CYS A 18 -17.37 -2.54 -0.24
C CYS A 18 -17.74 -1.17 0.39
N GLY A 19 -18.72 -1.16 1.31
CA GLY A 19 -19.15 0.06 2.00
C GLY A 19 -18.07 0.66 2.90
N VAL A 20 -17.35 -0.19 3.63
CA VAL A 20 -16.26 0.21 4.54
C VAL A 20 -15.15 0.94 3.79
N CYS A 21 -14.79 0.42 2.62
CA CYS A 21 -13.85 1.04 1.69
C CYS A 21 -14.23 2.48 1.31
N ARG A 22 -15.49 2.68 0.91
CA ARG A 22 -15.99 4.00 0.50
C ARG A 22 -15.99 5.00 1.65
N GLU A 23 -16.30 4.55 2.85
CA GLU A 23 -16.25 5.36 4.07
C GLU A 23 -14.81 5.67 4.50
N PHE A 24 -13.88 4.75 4.27
CA PHE A 24 -12.48 4.91 4.65
C PHE A 24 -11.67 5.76 3.66
N HIS A 25 -12.01 5.75 2.37
CA HIS A 25 -11.23 6.45 1.34
C HIS A 25 -10.97 7.95 1.64
N PRO A 26 -11.95 8.75 2.13
CA PRO A 26 -11.68 10.13 2.54
C PRO A 26 -10.69 10.25 3.71
N ALA A 27 -10.76 9.34 4.67
CA ALA A 27 -9.83 9.28 5.80
C ALA A 27 -8.41 8.90 5.32
N PHE A 28 -8.31 7.97 4.37
CA PHE A 28 -7.05 7.61 3.72
C PHE A 28 -6.40 8.82 3.05
N GLU A 29 -7.13 9.57 2.21
CA GLU A 29 -6.61 10.77 1.55
C GLU A 29 -6.15 11.85 2.54
N ARG A 30 -6.87 12.03 3.66
CA ARG A 30 -6.46 12.97 4.72
C ARG A 30 -5.12 12.60 5.34
N VAL A 31 -4.89 11.31 5.61
CA VAL A 31 -3.60 10.83 6.13
C VAL A 31 -2.49 11.11 5.12
N LEU A 32 -2.72 10.86 3.83
CA LEU A 32 -1.73 11.15 2.79
C LEU A 32 -1.37 12.64 2.71
N ALA A 33 -2.38 13.52 2.77
CA ALA A 33 -2.17 14.96 2.75
C ALA A 33 -1.35 15.45 3.95
N GLN A 34 -1.54 14.84 5.13
CA GLN A 34 -0.74 15.12 6.32
C GLN A 34 0.71 14.63 6.18
N GLN A 35 0.90 13.46 5.56
CA GLN A 35 2.21 12.87 5.35
C GLN A 35 3.02 13.52 4.22
N ALA A 36 2.37 14.20 3.28
CA ALA A 36 3.04 14.97 2.23
C ALA A 36 3.96 16.09 2.77
N SER A 37 3.75 16.53 4.02
CA SER A 37 4.60 17.50 4.70
C SER A 37 5.79 16.86 5.44
N SER A 38 5.88 15.53 5.48
CA SER A 38 6.97 14.79 6.11
C SER A 38 8.20 14.73 5.20
N ALA A 39 9.38 14.56 5.78
CA ALA A 39 10.64 14.43 5.03
C ALA A 39 10.71 13.15 4.17
N LEU A 40 9.75 12.23 4.33
CA LEU A 40 9.65 10.99 3.58
C LEU A 40 8.76 11.19 2.35
N ALA A 41 9.31 10.97 1.14
CA ALA A 41 8.53 10.99 -0.09
C ALA A 41 7.55 9.81 -0.10
N LEU A 42 6.30 10.04 0.30
CA LEU A 42 5.21 9.07 0.26
C LEU A 42 4.43 9.18 -1.05
N GLN A 43 4.40 8.10 -1.81
CA GLN A 43 3.53 7.91 -2.98
C GLN A 43 2.42 6.95 -2.60
N ALA A 44 1.17 7.27 -2.91
CA ALA A 44 0.07 6.39 -2.59
C ALA A 44 -0.95 6.28 -3.73
N GLN A 45 -1.56 5.11 -3.84
CA GLN A 45 -2.58 4.78 -4.81
C GLN A 45 -3.72 4.05 -4.11
N TRP A 46 -4.95 4.34 -4.53
CA TRP A 46 -6.13 3.62 -4.09
C TRP A 46 -6.70 2.89 -5.31
N VAL A 47 -6.74 1.57 -5.26
CA VAL A 47 -7.07 0.72 -6.42
C VAL A 47 -8.23 -0.20 -6.11
N ASP A 48 -9.02 -0.48 -7.14
CA ASP A 48 -10.05 -1.50 -7.10
C ASP A 48 -9.45 -2.84 -7.54
N VAL A 49 -9.54 -3.87 -6.69
CA VAL A 49 -9.03 -5.21 -6.99
C VAL A 49 -9.83 -5.90 -8.11
N GLU A 50 -11.05 -5.43 -8.37
CA GLU A 50 -11.89 -5.90 -9.48
C GLU A 50 -11.48 -5.31 -10.83
N ASP A 51 -10.60 -4.29 -10.85
CA ASP A 51 -10.06 -3.78 -12.10
C ASP A 51 -9.21 -4.86 -12.78
N PRO A 52 -9.43 -5.17 -14.07
CA PRO A 52 -8.71 -6.25 -14.74
C PRO A 52 -7.19 -6.12 -14.72
N ALA A 53 -6.65 -4.91 -14.80
CA ALA A 53 -5.21 -4.70 -14.77
C ALA A 53 -4.64 -4.89 -13.36
N ILE A 54 -5.40 -4.50 -12.33
CA ILE A 54 -5.04 -4.71 -10.93
C ILE A 54 -5.13 -6.19 -10.57
N SER A 55 -6.20 -6.87 -10.95
CA SER A 55 -6.40 -8.31 -10.73
C SER A 55 -5.30 -9.15 -11.40
N ASP A 56 -4.95 -8.83 -12.66
CA ASP A 56 -3.84 -9.49 -13.37
C ASP A 56 -2.50 -9.27 -12.65
N ALA A 57 -2.26 -8.06 -12.15
CA ALA A 57 -1.05 -7.75 -11.37
C ALA A 57 -1.01 -8.43 -9.99
N LEU A 58 -2.17 -8.72 -9.37
CA LEU A 58 -2.25 -9.46 -8.11
C LEU A 58 -1.88 -10.94 -8.28
N GLY A 59 -2.13 -11.52 -9.46
CA GLY A 59 -1.76 -12.90 -9.78
C GLY A 59 -2.35 -13.91 -8.80
N ASP A 60 -1.48 -14.65 -8.10
CA ASP A 60 -1.88 -15.69 -7.13
C ASP A 60 -2.30 -15.12 -5.76
N VAL A 61 -2.27 -13.81 -5.56
CA VAL A 61 -2.68 -13.19 -4.29
C VAL A 61 -4.17 -12.94 -4.27
N ASP A 62 -4.89 -13.72 -3.46
CA ASP A 62 -6.30 -13.49 -3.21
C ASP A 62 -6.51 -12.50 -2.05
N ILE A 63 -7.45 -11.57 -2.23
CA ILE A 63 -7.81 -10.55 -1.24
C ILE A 63 -9.28 -10.72 -0.91
N GLU A 64 -9.54 -11.37 0.21
CA GLU A 64 -10.92 -11.65 0.67
C GLU A 64 -11.43 -10.59 1.66
N THR A 65 -10.51 -9.87 2.33
CA THR A 65 -10.85 -8.86 3.35
C THR A 65 -10.52 -7.45 2.86
N PHE A 66 -11.50 -6.54 2.96
CA PHE A 66 -11.35 -5.15 2.57
C PHE A 66 -11.61 -4.20 3.76
N PRO A 67 -10.84 -3.09 3.90
CA PRO A 67 -9.71 -2.69 3.06
C PRO A 67 -8.42 -3.44 3.43
N THR A 68 -7.65 -3.83 2.41
CA THR A 68 -6.28 -4.31 2.56
C THR A 68 -5.30 -3.23 2.13
N VAL A 69 -4.15 -3.13 2.78
CA VAL A 69 -3.09 -2.20 2.35
C VAL A 69 -1.78 -2.93 2.12
N ALA A 70 -1.06 -2.50 1.09
CA ALA A 70 0.29 -2.92 0.78
C ALA A 70 1.23 -1.71 0.88
N ILE A 71 2.32 -1.84 1.63
CA ILE A 71 3.31 -0.78 1.81
C ILE A 71 4.69 -1.31 1.47
N GLY A 72 5.43 -0.57 0.66
CA GLY A 72 6.75 -0.96 0.19
C GLY A 72 7.70 0.21 0.01
N CYS A 73 8.99 -0.08 -0.13
CA CYS A 73 10.02 0.90 -0.46
C CYS A 73 10.61 0.54 -1.83
N GLY A 74 10.24 1.28 -2.86
CA GLY A 74 10.47 0.86 -4.25
C GLY A 74 9.85 -0.51 -4.52
N GLU A 75 10.65 -1.46 -5.02
CA GLU A 75 10.21 -2.83 -5.35
C GLU A 75 10.18 -3.77 -4.13
N GLN A 76 10.60 -3.34 -2.95
CA GLN A 76 10.61 -4.19 -1.75
C GLN A 76 9.30 -4.03 -0.98
N LEU A 77 8.55 -5.12 -0.83
CA LEU A 77 7.36 -5.14 0.01
C LEU A 77 7.77 -5.14 1.50
N LEU A 78 7.15 -4.27 2.29
CA LEU A 78 7.40 -4.12 3.72
C LEU A 78 6.22 -4.63 4.56
N PHE A 79 4.98 -4.39 4.10
CA PHE A 79 3.76 -4.81 4.77
C PHE A 79 2.67 -5.13 3.76
N TRP A 80 1.88 -6.17 4.03
CA TRP A 80 0.67 -6.49 3.28
C TRP A 80 -0.35 -7.12 4.21
N GLY A 81 -1.48 -6.44 4.42
CA GLY A 81 -2.53 -6.96 5.27
C GLY A 81 -3.74 -6.06 5.37
N GLU A 82 -4.84 -6.66 5.84
CA GLU A 82 -6.05 -5.96 6.24
C GLU A 82 -5.78 -5.00 7.40
N ILE A 83 -6.47 -3.87 7.40
CA ILE A 83 -6.38 -2.87 8.47
C ILE A 83 -7.76 -2.47 8.94
N LEU A 84 -7.82 -2.05 10.20
CA LEU A 84 -8.99 -1.33 10.68
C LEU A 84 -9.10 0.01 9.92
N PRO A 85 -10.27 0.35 9.36
CA PRO A 85 -10.50 1.54 8.54
C PRO A 85 -10.50 2.81 9.39
N SER A 86 -9.32 3.23 9.85
CA SER A 86 -9.14 4.37 10.74
C SER A 86 -7.88 5.15 10.38
N GLU A 87 -7.98 6.49 10.39
CA GLU A 87 -6.84 7.38 10.18
C GLU A 87 -5.69 7.09 11.16
N THR A 88 -6.02 6.81 12.42
CA THR A 88 -5.03 6.55 13.46
C THR A 88 -4.25 5.27 13.20
N VAL A 89 -4.93 4.22 12.76
CA VAL A 89 -4.29 2.92 12.46
C VAL A 89 -3.38 3.06 11.25
N LEU A 90 -3.84 3.72 10.18
CA LEU A 90 -3.02 3.94 8.99
C LEU A 90 -1.79 4.79 9.28
N ARG A 91 -1.95 5.89 10.05
CA ARG A 91 -0.84 6.75 10.45
C ARG A 91 0.18 6.00 11.30
N GLN A 92 -0.27 5.27 12.32
CA GLN A 92 0.62 4.48 13.17
C GLN A 92 1.35 3.39 12.37
N LEU A 93 0.69 2.78 11.39
CA LEU A 93 1.32 1.80 10.51
C LEU A 93 2.46 2.44 9.71
N LEU A 94 2.23 3.61 9.10
CA LEU A 94 3.26 4.34 8.36
C LEU A 94 4.43 4.79 9.26
N GLU A 95 4.15 5.24 10.48
CA GLU A 95 5.17 5.68 11.44
C GLU A 95 6.03 4.53 11.98
N ARG A 96 5.48 3.31 12.04
CA ARG A 96 6.17 2.12 12.56
C ARG A 96 7.02 1.41 11.50
N LEU A 97 6.78 1.66 10.22
CA LEU A 97 7.51 1.00 9.15
C LEU A 97 8.91 1.62 9.02
N ASP A 98 9.91 0.81 9.36
CA ASP A 98 11.31 1.12 9.10
C ASP A 98 11.76 0.42 7.80
N PRO A 99 12.04 1.17 6.71
CA PRO A 99 12.51 0.60 5.45
C PRO A 99 13.80 -0.21 5.59
N LEU A 100 14.60 0.04 6.63
CA LEU A 100 15.85 -0.67 6.88
C LEU A 100 15.65 -2.05 7.54
N GLN A 101 14.46 -2.31 8.09
CA GLN A 101 14.18 -3.54 8.83
C GLN A 101 13.09 -4.41 8.20
N ALA A 102 12.28 -3.85 7.31
CA ALA A 102 11.15 -4.54 6.72
C ALA A 102 11.52 -5.29 5.42
N GLY A 103 10.93 -6.47 5.23
CA GLY A 103 11.21 -7.39 4.11
C GLY A 103 11.73 -8.78 4.51
N ARG A 104 11.98 -9.04 5.80
CA ARG A 104 12.37 -10.39 6.26
C ARG A 104 11.14 -11.29 6.42
N GLY A 105 11.06 -12.36 5.61
CA GLY A 105 10.02 -13.38 5.72
C GLY A 105 8.72 -13.07 4.96
N MET A 106 8.78 -12.20 3.94
CA MET A 106 7.62 -11.91 3.10
C MET A 106 7.27 -13.12 2.21
N ASP A 107 5.97 -13.33 2.02
CA ASP A 107 5.46 -14.32 1.08
C ASP A 107 5.87 -13.98 -0.36
N VAL A 108 6.29 -14.99 -1.13
CA VAL A 108 6.82 -14.82 -2.48
C VAL A 108 5.76 -14.30 -3.45
N CYS A 109 4.52 -14.81 -3.37
CA CYS A 109 3.43 -14.36 -4.23
C CYS A 109 3.09 -12.90 -3.94
N LYS A 110 3.02 -12.51 -2.65
CA LYS A 110 2.81 -11.09 -2.26
C LYS A 110 3.92 -10.18 -2.74
N GLN A 111 5.18 -10.63 -2.67
CA GLN A 111 6.32 -9.86 -3.17
C GLN A 111 6.28 -9.69 -4.69
N GLN A 112 5.86 -10.72 -5.44
CA GLN A 112 5.69 -10.63 -6.89
C GLN A 112 4.54 -9.69 -7.27
N ALA A 113 3.38 -9.83 -6.62
CA ALA A 113 2.24 -8.95 -6.82
C ALA A 113 2.60 -7.48 -6.54
N TRP A 114 3.36 -7.21 -5.47
CA TRP A 114 3.86 -5.88 -5.17
C TRP A 114 4.72 -5.29 -6.29
N GLN A 115 5.62 -6.08 -6.88
CA GLN A 115 6.47 -5.63 -7.98
C GLN A 115 5.64 -5.31 -9.23
N ALA A 116 4.69 -6.16 -9.59
CA ALA A 116 3.80 -5.95 -10.72
C ALA A 116 2.94 -4.68 -10.53
N LEU A 117 2.32 -4.54 -9.37
CA LEU A 117 1.53 -3.35 -9.02
C LEU A 117 2.39 -2.08 -9.05
N CYS A 118 3.64 -2.14 -8.59
CA CYS A 118 4.54 -0.99 -8.65
C CYS A 118 4.85 -0.54 -10.08
N GLN A 119 5.11 -1.49 -10.99
CA GLN A 119 5.37 -1.19 -12.40
C GLN A 119 4.14 -0.64 -13.11
N LEU A 120 2.95 -1.12 -12.73
CA LEU A 120 1.68 -0.66 -13.29
C LEU A 120 1.32 0.75 -12.82
N LEU A 121 1.47 1.03 -11.52
CA LEU A 121 1.00 2.27 -10.90
C LEU A 121 2.01 3.42 -10.93
N TRP A 122 3.30 3.09 -11.03
CA TRP A 122 4.40 4.05 -11.08
C TRP A 122 5.48 3.60 -12.08
N PRO A 123 5.18 3.67 -13.39
CA PRO A 123 6.12 3.33 -14.46
C PRO A 123 7.30 4.31 -14.57
#